data_AF-R0AI13-F1
#
_entry.id   AF-R0AI13-F1
#
_cell.length_a   1.000
_cell.length_b   1.000
_cell.length_c   1.000
_cell.angle_alpha   90.00
_cell.angle_beta   90.00
_cell.angle_gamma   90.00
#
_symmetry.space_group_name_H-M   'P 1'
#
loop_
_entity.id
_entity.type
_entity.pdbx_description
1 polymer ?
#
loop_
_entity_poly.entity_id
_entity_poly.type
_entity_poly.pdbx_seq_one_letter_code
_entity_poly.pdbx_strand_id
1 'polypeptide(L)'
;MRDITLCHPRLQHLAGQLIEECGRQGLSIKIGETFRTVAEQDALYAQGRTEPGNIVTNAPGSNYSSYHQWGTAFDIFRNDGAGAYNDSALFFQRVGAIGMSLGLEWGGNWKSIMDNPHCQLPDWGSSTSGIKKVYATPEAFMKTWIPEERTGWIKDNNGWWYRRPDGSYPANAWHTINHHWYLFNKDGYACTSWHRWNGSVCDPEDGSGDWYYFDSIAGGPLEGACWHSRDNGAQGIWFVDAPDTI
;
A
#
# COMPACT_ATOMS: atom_id res chain seq x y z
N MET A 1 -11.39 3.09 15.07
CA MET A 1 -10.54 2.94 13.87
C MET A 1 -9.80 4.23 13.72
N ARG A 2 -8.47 4.19 13.79
CA ARG A 2 -7.63 5.37 13.60
C ARG A 2 -7.31 5.56 12.13
N ASP A 3 -6.97 6.79 11.79
CA ASP A 3 -6.70 7.20 10.43
C ASP A 3 -5.36 6.64 9.95
N ILE A 4 -5.38 5.74 8.95
CA ILE A 4 -4.18 5.15 8.36
C ILE A 4 -3.44 6.15 7.48
N THR A 5 -4.09 7.22 7.02
CA THR A 5 -3.48 8.23 6.13
C THR A 5 -2.41 9.07 6.83
N LEU A 6 -2.35 9.00 8.17
CA LEU A 6 -1.29 9.61 8.99
C LEU A 6 0.00 8.77 9.05
N CYS A 7 -0.01 7.56 8.49
CA CYS A 7 1.14 6.68 8.43
C CYS A 7 1.92 6.82 7.11
N HIS A 8 3.12 6.25 7.06
CA HIS A 8 3.98 6.24 5.87
C HIS A 8 3.22 5.68 4.65
N PRO A 9 3.26 6.30 3.46
CA PRO A 9 2.46 5.88 2.30
C PRO A 9 2.57 4.39 1.95
N ARG A 10 3.80 3.83 1.96
CA ARG A 10 4.00 2.38 1.78
C ARG A 10 3.27 1.55 2.83
N LEU A 11 3.24 1.97 4.10
CA LEU A 11 2.51 1.27 5.14
C LEU A 11 1.00 1.28 4.88
N GLN A 12 0.46 2.39 4.36
CA GLN A 12 -0.95 2.49 3.99
C GLN A 12 -1.31 1.47 2.90
N HIS A 13 -0.48 1.39 1.85
CA HIS A 13 -0.66 0.43 0.76
C HIS A 13 -0.63 -1.02 1.27
N LEU A 14 0.38 -1.36 2.07
CA LEU A 14 0.52 -2.70 2.66
C LEU A 14 -0.63 -3.04 3.61
N ALA A 15 -1.15 -2.08 4.38
CA ALA A 15 -2.32 -2.27 5.22
C ALA A 15 -3.58 -2.60 4.39
N GLY A 16 -3.76 -1.92 3.25
CA GLY A 16 -4.83 -2.22 2.29
C GLY A 16 -4.74 -3.63 1.73
N GLN A 17 -3.55 -4.02 1.25
CA GLN A 17 -3.29 -5.37 0.73
C GLN A 17 -3.51 -6.45 1.81
N LEU A 18 -3.12 -6.17 3.06
CA LEU A 18 -3.32 -7.09 4.18
C LEU A 18 -4.81 -7.32 4.44
N ILE A 19 -5.63 -6.26 4.48
CA ILE A 19 -7.09 -6.38 4.68
C ILE A 19 -7.72 -7.20 3.56
N GLU A 20 -7.35 -6.92 2.31
CA GLU A 20 -7.88 -7.62 1.14
C GLU A 20 -7.52 -9.11 1.15
N GLU A 21 -6.26 -9.43 1.38
CA GLU A 21 -5.77 -10.81 1.39
C GLU A 21 -6.29 -11.60 2.59
N CYS A 22 -6.36 -10.99 3.77
CA CYS A 22 -7.05 -11.58 4.91
C CYS A 22 -8.52 -11.86 4.59
N GLY A 23 -9.21 -10.92 3.93
CA GLY A 23 -10.59 -11.09 3.48
C GLY A 23 -10.77 -12.30 2.55
N ARG A 24 -9.88 -12.48 1.57
CA ARG A 24 -9.87 -13.65 0.67
C ARG A 24 -9.73 -14.98 1.42
N GLN A 25 -9.02 -14.98 2.55
CA GLN A 25 -8.79 -16.16 3.38
C GLN A 25 -9.78 -16.32 4.54
N GLY A 26 -10.88 -15.54 4.55
CA GLY A 26 -11.91 -15.60 5.59
C GLY A 26 -11.47 -15.02 6.95
N LEU A 27 -10.44 -14.19 6.97
CA LEU A 27 -9.92 -13.51 8.16
C LEU A 27 -10.42 -12.05 8.15
N SER A 28 -11.53 -11.77 8.83
CA SER A 28 -12.04 -10.39 8.90
C SER A 28 -11.22 -9.57 9.89
N ILE A 29 -10.47 -8.60 9.40
CA ILE A 29 -9.66 -7.66 10.20
C ILE A 29 -10.05 -6.21 9.94
N LYS A 30 -9.72 -5.34 10.89
CA LYS A 30 -9.78 -3.87 10.75
C LYS A 30 -8.58 -3.23 11.44
N ILE A 31 -8.20 -2.04 11.00
CA ILE A 31 -7.15 -1.24 11.63
C ILE A 31 -7.68 -0.59 12.90
N GLY A 32 -7.03 -0.88 14.02
CA GLY A 32 -7.31 -0.36 15.35
C GLY A 32 -6.53 0.93 15.61
N GLU A 33 -5.20 0.79 15.72
CA GLU A 33 -4.26 1.87 16.03
C GLU A 33 -3.35 2.19 14.84
N THR A 34 -2.93 3.45 14.71
CA THR A 34 -2.07 3.94 13.61
C THR A 34 -1.02 4.90 14.19
N PHE A 35 -0.83 6.08 13.60
CA PHE A 35 0.05 7.12 14.15
C PHE A 35 -0.34 7.50 15.58
N ARG A 36 0.68 7.69 16.42
CA ARG A 36 0.52 8.06 17.83
C ARG A 36 1.42 9.25 18.17
N THR A 37 0.84 10.29 18.74
CA THR A 37 1.57 11.47 19.21
C THR A 37 2.37 11.17 20.49
N VAL A 38 3.28 12.07 20.86
CA VAL A 38 4.02 12.00 22.14
C VAL A 38 3.07 11.93 23.33
N ALA A 39 2.07 12.81 23.37
CA ALA A 39 1.12 12.88 24.48
C ALA A 39 0.31 11.58 24.64
N GLU A 40 -0.10 10.97 23.53
CA GLU A 40 -0.82 9.70 23.54
C GLU A 40 0.07 8.53 23.98
N GLN A 41 1.33 8.52 23.55
CA GLN A 41 2.29 7.51 24.00
C GLN A 41 2.60 7.66 25.50
N ASP A 42 2.74 8.89 26.01
CA ASP A 42 2.92 9.15 27.45
C ASP A 42 1.69 8.71 28.27
N ALA A 43 0.48 8.91 27.75
CA ALA A 43 -0.74 8.41 28.39
C ALA A 43 -0.76 6.87 28.48
N LEU A 44 -0.30 6.15 27.46
CA LEU A 44 -0.15 4.69 27.52
C LEU A 44 0.96 4.27 28.50
N TYR A 45 2.07 5.01 28.53
CA TYR A 45 3.17 4.75 29.47
C TYR A 45 2.74 4.95 30.93
N ALA A 46 1.83 5.88 31.21
CA ALA A 46 1.29 6.14 32.54
C ALA A 46 0.45 4.98 33.10
N GLN A 47 -0.18 4.16 32.25
CA GLN A 47 -1.02 3.04 32.69
C GLN A 47 -0.23 2.00 33.48
N GLY A 48 -0.78 1.59 34.62
CA GLY A 48 -0.13 0.68 35.56
C GLY A 48 1.07 1.29 36.31
N ARG A 49 1.32 2.59 36.14
CA ARG A 49 2.39 3.34 36.82
C ARG A 49 1.81 4.48 37.65
N THR A 50 1.30 5.51 36.97
CA THR A 50 0.68 6.69 37.59
C THR A 50 -0.82 6.75 37.36
N GLU A 51 -1.34 5.96 36.42
CA GLU A 51 -2.77 5.79 36.14
C GLU A 51 -3.18 4.31 36.29
N PRO A 52 -4.43 4.00 36.65
CA PRO A 52 -4.93 2.63 36.69
C PRO A 52 -4.87 1.94 35.33
N GLY A 53 -4.64 0.62 35.32
CA GLY A 53 -4.61 -0.19 34.10
C GLY A 53 -3.43 -1.16 34.05
N ASN A 54 -3.39 -1.99 33.01
CA ASN A 54 -2.24 -2.87 32.76
C ASN A 54 -1.12 -2.07 32.09
N ILE A 55 0.14 -2.46 32.35
CA ILE A 55 1.27 -1.92 31.59
C ILE A 55 1.19 -2.48 30.18
N VAL A 56 0.90 -1.61 29.20
CA VAL A 56 0.82 -1.95 27.77
C VAL A 56 2.05 -1.51 26.98
N THR A 57 2.91 -0.67 27.57
CA THR A 57 4.15 -0.22 26.94
C THR A 57 5.24 0.11 27.96
N ASN A 58 6.49 -0.02 27.50
CA ASN A 58 7.69 0.40 28.24
C ASN A 58 8.32 1.68 27.67
N ALA A 59 7.75 2.25 26.61
CA ALA A 59 8.30 3.42 25.92
C ALA A 59 7.57 4.70 26.37
N PRO A 60 8.26 5.66 27.04
CA PRO A 60 7.74 7.01 27.18
C PRO A 60 7.71 7.71 25.80
N GLY A 61 6.78 8.63 25.60
CA GLY A 61 6.61 9.36 24.35
C GLY A 61 7.84 10.19 23.97
N SER A 62 8.51 10.78 24.95
CA SER A 62 9.64 11.69 24.74
C SER A 62 10.88 11.07 24.09
N ASN A 63 11.00 9.73 24.03
CA ASN A 63 12.18 9.05 23.49
C ASN A 63 11.94 8.35 22.14
N TYR A 64 10.75 8.52 21.56
CA TYR A 64 10.36 7.96 20.26
C TYR A 64 10.66 6.46 20.12
N SER A 65 10.40 5.67 21.18
CA SER A 65 10.65 4.22 21.19
C SER A 65 9.47 3.36 20.76
N SER A 66 8.40 3.97 20.23
CA SER A 66 7.31 3.29 19.56
C SER A 66 7.30 3.59 18.07
N TYR A 67 7.16 2.57 17.22
CA TYR A 67 7.03 2.75 15.77
C TYR A 67 5.75 3.48 15.35
N HIS A 68 4.70 3.49 16.20
CA HIS A 68 3.52 4.32 15.97
C HIS A 68 3.84 5.81 15.97
N GLN A 69 4.83 6.24 16.77
CA GLN A 69 5.26 7.64 16.78
C GLN A 69 6.03 8.01 15.51
N TRP A 70 6.64 7.03 14.85
CA TRP A 70 7.28 7.20 13.55
C TRP A 70 6.29 7.04 12.40
N GLY A 71 5.01 6.72 12.67
CA GLY A 71 3.99 6.48 11.64
C GLY A 71 4.32 5.30 10.72
N THR A 72 5.11 4.33 11.18
CA THR A 72 5.52 3.15 10.41
C THR A 72 4.97 1.85 10.98
N ALA A 73 4.00 1.94 11.89
CA ALA A 73 3.27 0.80 12.45
C ALA A 73 1.76 1.04 12.53
N PHE A 74 1.00 -0.05 12.53
CA PHE A 74 -0.42 -0.09 12.83
C PHE A 74 -0.76 -1.37 13.60
N ASP A 75 -1.85 -1.31 14.37
CA ASP A 75 -2.41 -2.48 15.04
C ASP A 75 -3.71 -2.89 14.37
N ILE A 76 -3.94 -4.19 14.24
CA ILE A 76 -5.20 -4.75 13.75
C ILE A 76 -6.05 -5.30 14.88
N PHE A 77 -7.35 -5.43 14.63
CA PHE A 77 -8.24 -6.23 15.47
C PHE A 77 -9.12 -7.13 14.61
N ARG A 78 -9.55 -8.25 15.21
CA ARG A 78 -10.48 -9.20 14.63
C ARG A 78 -11.89 -8.62 14.55
N ASN A 79 -12.52 -8.69 13.38
CA ASN A 79 -13.80 -8.04 13.08
C ASN A 79 -14.90 -9.01 12.58
N ASP A 80 -14.84 -10.29 12.97
CA ASP A 80 -15.84 -11.31 12.61
C ASP A 80 -16.91 -11.54 13.69
N GLY A 81 -16.93 -10.71 14.74
CA GLY A 81 -17.86 -10.84 15.86
C GLY A 81 -17.41 -11.80 16.98
N ALA A 82 -16.27 -12.50 16.84
CA ALA A 82 -15.74 -13.38 17.88
C ALA A 82 -15.02 -12.65 19.03
N GLY A 83 -14.86 -11.33 18.91
CA GLY A 83 -14.14 -10.46 19.84
C GLY A 83 -12.81 -9.96 19.27
N ALA A 84 -12.53 -8.67 19.49
CA ALA A 84 -11.44 -7.93 18.85
C ALA A 84 -10.04 -8.55 19.03
N TYR A 85 -9.80 -9.18 20.18
CA TYR A 85 -8.52 -9.79 20.56
C TYR A 85 -8.63 -11.30 20.80
N ASN A 86 -9.69 -11.93 20.29
CA ASN A 86 -9.86 -13.37 20.38
C ASN A 86 -8.93 -14.09 19.37
N ASP A 87 -7.87 -14.70 19.89
CA ASP A 87 -6.86 -15.43 19.09
C ASP A 87 -7.20 -16.92 18.87
N SER A 88 -8.48 -17.30 18.95
CA SER A 88 -8.89 -18.66 18.60
C SER A 88 -8.48 -19.03 17.18
N ALA A 89 -8.11 -20.30 17.00
CA ALA A 89 -7.60 -20.84 15.73
C ALA A 89 -6.34 -20.11 15.20
N LEU A 90 -5.51 -19.57 16.11
CA LEU A 90 -4.26 -18.88 15.78
C LEU A 90 -4.51 -17.70 14.82
N PHE A 91 -5.60 -16.96 15.07
CA PHE A 91 -6.07 -15.91 14.18
C PHE A 91 -4.99 -14.87 13.86
N PHE A 92 -4.35 -14.32 14.89
CA PHE A 92 -3.32 -13.30 14.70
C PHE A 92 -2.06 -13.87 14.06
N GLN A 93 -1.71 -15.13 14.32
CA GLN A 93 -0.60 -15.79 13.64
C GLN A 93 -0.85 -15.94 12.14
N ARG A 94 -2.07 -16.30 11.74
CA ARG A 94 -2.45 -16.40 10.32
C ARG A 94 -2.42 -15.04 9.63
N VAL A 95 -2.95 -14.00 10.29
CA VAL A 95 -2.87 -12.62 9.78
C VAL A 95 -1.41 -12.15 9.69
N GLY A 96 -0.61 -12.41 10.73
CA GLY A 96 0.82 -12.07 10.77
C GLY A 96 1.62 -12.74 9.66
N ALA A 97 1.32 -14.01 9.34
CA ALA A 97 1.94 -14.71 8.22
C ALA A 97 1.64 -14.04 6.86
N ILE A 98 0.41 -13.59 6.65
CA ILE A 98 0.04 -12.83 5.45
C ILE A 98 0.78 -11.49 5.43
N GLY A 99 0.79 -10.76 6.54
CA GLY A 99 1.51 -9.48 6.65
C GLY A 99 2.99 -9.63 6.30
N MET A 100 3.64 -10.68 6.81
CA MET A 100 5.04 -10.99 6.47
C MET A 100 5.23 -11.32 4.98
N SER A 101 4.29 -12.04 4.36
CA SER A 101 4.37 -12.32 2.92
C SER A 101 4.24 -11.06 2.05
N LEU A 102 3.58 -10.01 2.57
CA LEU A 102 3.47 -8.69 1.94
C LEU A 102 4.66 -7.78 2.24
N GLY A 103 5.62 -8.22 3.07
CA GLY A 103 6.80 -7.43 3.43
C GLY A 103 6.66 -6.59 4.71
N LEU A 104 5.65 -6.84 5.54
CA LEU A 104 5.57 -6.27 6.89
C LEU A 104 6.39 -7.10 7.88
N GLU A 105 6.86 -6.46 8.95
CA GLU A 105 7.25 -7.15 10.16
C GLU A 105 6.02 -7.30 11.08
N TRP A 106 5.89 -8.47 11.70
CA TRP A 106 4.79 -8.79 12.62
C TRP A 106 5.28 -8.91 14.07
N GLY A 107 4.61 -8.21 14.99
CA GLY A 107 4.99 -8.14 16.41
C GLY A 107 4.82 -9.44 17.19
N GLY A 108 4.04 -10.41 16.66
CA GLY A 108 3.93 -11.75 17.24
C GLY A 108 5.22 -12.58 17.19
N ASN A 109 6.21 -12.17 16.37
CA ASN A 109 7.53 -12.80 16.32
C ASN A 109 8.53 -12.24 17.34
N TRP A 110 8.16 -11.22 18.12
CA TRP A 110 9.06 -10.62 19.09
C TRP A 110 9.26 -11.51 20.31
N LYS A 111 10.49 -11.53 20.83
CA LYS A 111 10.82 -12.35 22.03
C LYS A 111 10.23 -11.79 23.32
N SER A 112 10.03 -10.47 23.38
CA SER A 112 9.41 -9.74 24.49
C SER A 112 9.37 -8.24 24.12
N ILE A 113 8.29 -7.49 24.37
CA ILE A 113 6.93 -7.96 24.66
C ILE A 113 6.31 -8.40 23.34
N MET A 114 5.75 -9.61 23.27
CA MET A 114 5.08 -10.11 22.06
C MET A 114 3.78 -9.32 21.83
N ASP A 115 3.59 -8.80 20.62
CA ASP A 115 2.46 -7.94 20.27
C ASP A 115 1.75 -8.45 19.00
N ASN A 116 0.74 -9.31 19.21
CA ASN A 116 0.04 -10.01 18.14
C ASN A 116 -0.73 -9.10 17.16
N PRO A 117 -1.40 -8.03 17.62
CA PRO A 117 -2.02 -7.03 16.75
C PRO A 117 -1.05 -6.25 15.85
N HIS A 118 0.22 -6.12 16.25
CA HIS A 118 1.14 -5.14 15.71
C HIS A 118 1.77 -5.54 14.37
N CYS A 119 1.76 -4.63 13.41
CA CYS A 119 2.47 -4.72 12.14
C CYS A 119 3.27 -3.45 11.87
N GLN A 120 4.47 -3.58 11.29
CA GLN A 120 5.33 -2.43 10.97
C GLN A 120 6.16 -2.60 9.70
N LEU A 121 6.74 -1.51 9.22
CA LEU A 121 7.79 -1.55 8.19
C LEU A 121 9.12 -2.08 8.77
N PRO A 122 9.82 -3.01 8.09
CA PRO A 122 11.01 -3.68 8.64
C PRO A 122 12.34 -2.88 8.48
N ASP A 123 12.34 -1.77 7.75
CA ASP A 123 13.53 -1.13 7.15
C ASP A 123 14.54 -0.61 8.18
N TRP A 124 14.09 -0.38 9.41
CA TRP A 124 14.91 0.14 10.50
C TRP A 124 15.14 -0.89 11.62
N GLY A 125 14.78 -2.15 11.35
CA GLY A 125 14.86 -3.29 12.26
C GLY A 125 13.75 -3.31 13.32
N SER A 126 13.69 -4.37 14.12
CA SER A 126 12.61 -4.58 15.09
C SER A 126 12.54 -3.56 16.24
N SER A 127 13.53 -2.67 16.37
CA SER A 127 13.53 -1.58 17.36
C SER A 127 13.77 -0.24 16.69
N THR A 128 13.25 0.85 17.25
CA THR A 128 13.41 2.21 16.68
C THR A 128 14.85 2.74 16.73
N SER A 129 15.81 1.96 17.22
CA SER A 129 17.23 2.31 17.21
C SER A 129 17.76 2.59 15.79
N GLY A 130 17.28 1.87 14.78
CA GLY A 130 17.68 2.09 13.39
C GLY A 130 17.22 3.45 12.86
N ILE A 131 15.93 3.78 13.05
CA ILE A 131 15.35 5.02 12.53
C ILE A 131 15.88 6.25 13.27
N LYS A 132 16.12 6.13 14.59
CA LYS A 132 16.73 7.18 15.43
C LYS A 132 18.20 7.49 15.09
N LYS A 133 18.91 6.57 14.43
CA LYS A 133 20.28 6.86 13.93
C LYS A 133 20.27 7.76 12.71
N VAL A 134 19.19 7.73 11.93
CA VAL A 134 19.07 8.47 10.67
C VAL A 134 18.35 9.80 10.87
N TYR A 135 17.31 9.80 11.71
CA TYR A 135 16.44 10.95 11.92
C TYR A 135 16.39 11.36 13.39
N ALA A 136 16.51 12.66 13.66
CA ALA A 136 16.47 13.19 15.01
C ALA A 136 15.06 13.13 15.64
N THR A 137 14.01 13.32 14.84
CA THR A 137 12.62 13.29 15.30
C THR A 137 11.70 12.63 14.27
N PRO A 138 10.52 12.12 14.68
CA PRO A 138 9.52 11.65 13.74
C PRO A 138 9.10 12.69 12.71
N GLU A 139 8.99 13.97 13.09
CA GLU A 139 8.62 15.03 12.14
C GLU A 139 9.70 15.23 11.08
N ALA A 140 10.97 15.10 11.44
CA ALA A 140 12.08 15.15 10.48
C ALA A 140 12.01 13.98 9.49
N PHE A 141 11.65 12.80 9.97
CA PHE A 141 11.42 11.62 9.13
C PHE A 141 10.18 11.78 8.23
N MET A 142 9.05 12.25 8.77
CA MET A 142 7.82 12.45 8.00
C MET A 142 7.98 13.46 6.88
N LYS A 143 8.86 14.46 7.05
CA LYS A 143 9.23 15.38 5.96
C LYS A 143 9.97 14.71 4.81
N THR A 144 10.58 13.55 5.02
CA THR A 144 11.21 12.78 3.93
C THR A 144 10.24 11.86 3.23
N TRP A 145 9.03 11.68 3.77
CA TRP A 145 7.99 10.99 3.03
C TRP A 145 7.68 11.90 1.87
N ILE A 146 8.00 11.44 0.66
CA ILE A 146 7.51 12.09 -0.54
C ILE A 146 5.99 12.11 -0.35
N PRO A 147 5.36 13.28 -0.16
CA PRO A 147 3.93 13.34 0.03
C PRO A 147 3.31 12.60 -1.15
N GLU A 148 2.22 11.92 -0.88
CA GLU A 148 1.35 11.22 -1.80
C GLU A 148 0.72 12.18 -2.82
N GLU A 149 1.54 12.93 -3.53
CA GLU A 149 1.25 13.36 -4.87
C GLU A 149 2.17 12.52 -5.75
N ARG A 150 1.52 11.71 -6.58
CA ARG A 150 2.12 10.97 -7.69
C ARG A 150 2.56 9.54 -7.40
N THR A 151 1.81 8.70 -6.69
CA THR A 151 1.86 7.25 -7.01
C THR A 151 0.49 6.84 -7.53
N GLY A 152 0.46 6.02 -8.57
CA GLY A 152 -0.76 5.74 -9.33
C GLY A 152 -0.94 6.70 -10.52
N TRP A 153 -2.20 6.86 -10.93
CA TRP A 153 -2.60 7.70 -12.08
C TRP A 153 -2.47 9.19 -11.77
N ILE A 154 -1.81 9.93 -12.66
CA ILE A 154 -1.57 11.36 -12.56
C ILE A 154 -1.95 12.01 -13.88
N LYS A 155 -2.80 13.04 -13.83
CA LYS A 155 -3.17 13.83 -15.01
C LYS A 155 -2.42 15.15 -14.98
N ASP A 156 -1.76 15.50 -16.08
CA ASP A 156 -1.26 16.84 -16.34
C ASP A 156 -1.80 17.37 -17.68
N ASN A 157 -1.23 18.48 -18.18
CA ASN A 157 -1.68 19.10 -19.43
C ASN A 157 -1.45 18.24 -20.69
N ASN A 158 -0.58 17.23 -20.62
CA ASN A 158 -0.27 16.34 -21.74
C ASN A 158 -1.13 15.07 -21.72
N GLY A 159 -1.59 14.63 -20.54
CA GLY A 159 -2.47 13.48 -20.40
C GLY A 159 -2.29 12.74 -19.08
N TRP A 160 -2.79 11.51 -19.04
CA TRP A 160 -2.60 10.59 -17.92
C TRP A 160 -1.25 9.89 -18.03
N TRP A 161 -0.53 9.79 -16.93
CA TRP A 161 0.64 8.93 -16.79
C TRP A 161 0.57 8.19 -15.45
N TYR A 162 1.35 7.12 -15.31
CA TYR A 162 1.31 6.26 -14.12
C TYR A 162 2.66 6.24 -13.40
N ARG A 163 2.69 6.64 -12.13
CA ARG A 163 3.91 6.56 -11.31
C ARG A 163 3.88 5.35 -10.40
N ARG A 164 4.90 4.50 -10.51
CA ARG A 164 5.11 3.33 -9.66
C ARG A 164 5.55 3.74 -8.24
N PRO A 165 5.41 2.85 -7.24
CA PRO A 165 5.85 3.13 -5.87
C PRO A 165 7.33 3.46 -5.72
N ASP A 166 8.19 2.92 -6.58
CA ASP A 166 9.63 3.21 -6.63
C ASP A 166 9.96 4.57 -7.29
N GLY A 167 8.94 5.29 -7.77
CA GLY A 167 9.05 6.58 -8.43
C GLY A 167 9.27 6.52 -9.94
N SER A 168 9.49 5.34 -10.53
CA SER A 168 9.58 5.14 -11.98
C SER A 168 8.20 5.14 -12.65
N TYR A 169 8.16 5.12 -13.98
CA TYR A 169 6.91 5.12 -14.76
C TYR A 169 7.10 4.30 -16.06
N PRO A 170 6.04 3.64 -16.58
CA PRO A 170 6.10 2.98 -17.87
C PRO A 170 6.18 4.02 -19.00
N ALA A 171 7.06 3.79 -19.97
CA ALA A 171 7.16 4.56 -21.20
C ALA A 171 7.50 3.62 -22.36
N ASN A 172 6.87 3.84 -23.52
CA ASN A 172 6.94 2.97 -24.69
C ASN A 172 6.69 1.49 -24.36
N ALA A 173 5.67 1.21 -23.56
CA ALA A 173 5.46 -0.13 -23.00
C ALA A 173 3.99 -0.39 -22.71
N TRP A 174 3.62 -1.67 -22.84
CA TRP A 174 2.38 -2.19 -22.31
C TRP A 174 2.48 -2.38 -20.80
N HIS A 175 1.41 -2.07 -20.08
CA HIS A 175 1.33 -2.36 -18.67
C HIS A 175 -0.09 -2.67 -18.22
N THR A 176 -0.22 -3.67 -17.35
CA THR A 176 -1.50 -3.97 -16.69
C THR A 176 -1.60 -3.18 -15.39
N ILE A 177 -2.68 -2.41 -15.23
CA ILE A 177 -2.97 -1.63 -14.03
C ILE A 177 -4.43 -1.89 -13.64
N ASN A 178 -4.67 -2.28 -12.39
CA ASN A 178 -6.01 -2.63 -11.89
C ASN A 178 -6.75 -3.61 -12.82
N HIS A 179 -6.07 -4.68 -13.26
CA HIS A 179 -6.58 -5.70 -14.18
C HIS A 179 -6.89 -5.23 -15.62
N HIS A 180 -6.52 -4.02 -16.01
CA HIS A 180 -6.75 -3.52 -17.37
C HIS A 180 -5.44 -3.22 -18.07
N TRP A 181 -5.39 -3.51 -19.38
CA TRP A 181 -4.22 -3.19 -20.21
C TRP A 181 -4.20 -1.73 -20.62
N TYR A 182 -3.02 -1.11 -20.50
CA TYR A 182 -2.72 0.24 -20.97
C TYR A 182 -1.45 0.20 -21.81
N LEU A 183 -1.41 1.02 -22.86
CA LEU A 183 -0.18 1.30 -23.62
C LEU A 183 0.29 2.71 -23.26
N PHE A 184 1.56 2.85 -22.94
CA PHE A 184 2.20 4.13 -22.68
C PHE A 184 3.06 4.52 -23.88
N ASN A 185 2.89 5.75 -24.35
CA ASN A 185 3.70 6.30 -25.44
C ASN A 185 5.16 6.50 -25.00
N LYS A 186 6.01 6.93 -25.94
CA LYS A 186 7.45 7.15 -25.69
C LYS A 186 7.78 8.12 -24.55
N ASP A 187 6.86 9.03 -24.23
CA ASP A 187 7.01 10.05 -23.20
C ASP A 187 6.38 9.63 -21.86
N GLY A 188 5.78 8.43 -21.79
CA GLY A 188 5.20 7.87 -20.57
C GLY A 188 3.73 8.20 -20.31
N TYR A 189 3.03 8.74 -21.31
CA TYR A 189 1.59 9.02 -21.21
C TYR A 189 0.75 7.87 -21.76
N ALA A 190 -0.35 7.55 -21.07
CA ALA A 190 -1.29 6.53 -21.52
C ALA A 190 -1.97 6.97 -22.82
N CYS A 191 -1.96 6.07 -23.79
CA CYS A 191 -2.64 6.20 -25.07
C CYS A 191 -4.16 6.28 -24.88
N THR A 192 -4.82 7.09 -25.71
CA THR A 192 -6.29 7.16 -25.82
C THR A 192 -6.66 7.14 -27.30
N SER A 193 -7.83 6.60 -27.67
CA SER A 193 -8.20 6.38 -29.07
C SER A 193 -7.27 5.37 -29.77
N TRP A 194 -7.10 5.48 -31.09
CA TRP A 194 -6.34 4.55 -31.92
C TRP A 194 -4.82 4.80 -31.86
N HIS A 195 -4.06 3.75 -31.56
CA HIS A 195 -2.59 3.75 -31.62
C HIS A 195 -2.06 2.44 -32.21
N ARG A 196 -0.83 2.45 -32.72
CA ARG A 196 -0.14 1.26 -33.26
C ARG A 196 0.92 0.72 -32.33
N TRP A 197 1.08 -0.60 -32.33
CA TRP A 197 2.18 -1.27 -31.64
C TRP A 197 2.79 -2.35 -32.54
N ASN A 198 4.10 -2.29 -32.78
CA ASN A 198 4.82 -3.25 -33.63
C ASN A 198 5.58 -4.35 -32.88
N GLY A 199 5.35 -4.50 -31.57
CA GLY A 199 6.11 -5.39 -30.70
C GLY A 199 7.28 -4.71 -29.98
N SER A 200 7.61 -3.47 -30.34
CA SER A 200 8.74 -2.74 -29.75
C SER A 200 8.43 -1.27 -29.47
N VAL A 201 7.70 -0.58 -30.36
CA VAL A 201 7.46 0.86 -30.28
C VAL A 201 5.98 1.20 -30.48
N CYS A 202 5.50 2.15 -29.69
CA CYS A 202 4.19 2.79 -29.85
C CYS A 202 4.26 3.84 -30.97
N ASP A 203 3.34 3.76 -31.93
CA ASP A 203 3.27 4.60 -33.14
C ASP A 203 4.61 4.70 -33.88
N PRO A 204 5.12 3.58 -34.41
CA PRO A 204 6.39 3.58 -35.13
C PRO A 204 6.28 4.44 -36.41
N GLU A 205 7.35 5.18 -36.72
CA GLU A 205 7.40 6.13 -37.84
C GLU A 205 7.21 5.47 -39.21
N ASP A 206 7.60 4.19 -39.34
CA ASP A 206 7.43 3.40 -40.55
C ASP A 206 6.00 2.91 -40.77
N GLY A 207 5.09 3.17 -39.81
CA GLY A 207 3.70 2.74 -39.85
C GLY A 207 3.53 1.23 -39.72
N SER A 208 4.52 0.50 -39.18
CA SER A 208 4.41 -0.92 -38.87
C SER A 208 3.50 -1.19 -37.66
N GLY A 209 3.17 -2.47 -37.44
CA GLY A 209 2.41 -2.90 -36.27
C GLY A 209 0.90 -2.85 -36.39
N ASP A 210 0.26 -3.47 -35.39
CA ASP A 210 -1.18 -3.66 -35.31
C ASP A 210 -1.87 -2.46 -34.64
N TRP A 211 -3.14 -2.24 -34.97
CA TRP A 211 -3.97 -1.20 -34.38
C TRP A 211 -4.64 -1.68 -33.08
N TYR A 212 -4.56 -0.83 -32.07
CA TYR A 212 -5.24 -0.99 -30.78
C TYR A 212 -6.09 0.24 -30.50
N TYR A 213 -7.26 0.03 -29.92
CA TYR A 213 -8.15 1.11 -29.49
C TYR A 213 -8.14 1.21 -27.97
N PHE A 214 -7.93 2.42 -27.45
CA PHE A 214 -7.93 2.74 -26.03
C PHE A 214 -9.10 3.67 -25.71
N ASP A 215 -9.77 3.46 -24.57
CA ASP A 215 -10.95 4.25 -24.19
C ASP A 215 -10.63 5.75 -24.21
N SER A 216 -11.44 6.54 -24.91
CA SER A 216 -11.21 7.96 -25.17
C SER A 216 -12.16 8.87 -24.38
N ILE A 217 -12.98 8.29 -23.49
CA ILE A 217 -13.88 9.06 -22.63
C ILE A 217 -13.07 9.86 -21.63
N ALA A 218 -12.87 11.14 -21.91
CA ALA A 218 -12.14 12.06 -21.05
C ALA A 218 -12.77 12.14 -19.65
N GLY A 219 -11.96 11.86 -18.62
CA GLY A 219 -12.40 11.77 -17.23
C GLY A 219 -13.19 10.51 -16.89
N GLY A 220 -13.32 9.56 -17.82
CA GLY A 220 -13.95 8.27 -17.57
C GLY A 220 -13.14 7.39 -16.62
N PRO A 221 -13.77 6.45 -15.91
CA PRO A 221 -13.10 5.60 -14.92
C PRO A 221 -12.03 4.67 -15.53
N LEU A 222 -12.07 4.47 -16.85
CA LEU A 222 -11.17 3.61 -17.59
C LEU A 222 -10.57 4.33 -18.81
N GLU A 223 -10.47 5.66 -18.79
CA GLU A 223 -9.79 6.45 -19.83
C GLU A 223 -8.40 5.86 -20.11
N GLY A 224 -8.14 5.50 -21.37
CA GLY A 224 -6.90 4.87 -21.82
C GLY A 224 -6.84 3.35 -21.69
N ALA A 225 -7.86 2.67 -21.16
CA ALA A 225 -7.88 1.22 -21.08
C ALA A 225 -8.08 0.60 -22.48
N CYS A 226 -7.32 -0.44 -22.79
CA CYS A 226 -7.33 -1.11 -24.08
C CYS A 226 -8.65 -1.89 -24.28
N TRP A 227 -9.22 -1.78 -25.47
CA TRP A 227 -10.33 -2.63 -25.91
C TRP A 227 -9.79 -3.86 -26.64
N HIS A 228 -10.43 -5.00 -26.42
CA HIS A 228 -10.13 -6.24 -27.14
C HIS A 228 -11.40 -6.94 -27.62
N SER A 229 -11.24 -7.76 -28.65
CA SER A 229 -12.29 -8.67 -29.10
C SER A 229 -12.30 -9.91 -28.20
N ARG A 230 -13.50 -10.30 -27.77
CA ARG A 230 -13.76 -11.54 -27.03
C ARG A 230 -14.01 -12.69 -27.99
N ASP A 231 -13.95 -13.93 -27.50
CA ASP A 231 -14.14 -15.15 -28.31
C ASP A 231 -15.49 -15.21 -29.03
N ASN A 232 -16.50 -14.51 -28.51
CA ASN A 232 -17.83 -14.40 -29.11
C ASN A 232 -17.96 -13.25 -30.14
N GLY A 233 -16.86 -12.59 -30.49
CA GLY A 233 -16.83 -11.46 -31.43
C GLY A 233 -17.30 -10.12 -30.86
N ALA A 234 -17.73 -10.07 -29.59
CA ALA A 234 -18.03 -8.81 -28.93
C ALA A 234 -16.75 -8.05 -28.56
N GLN A 235 -16.81 -6.72 -28.55
CA GLN A 235 -15.71 -5.89 -28.06
C GLN A 235 -15.98 -5.47 -26.62
N GLY A 236 -14.93 -5.39 -25.81
CA GLY A 236 -14.99 -4.82 -24.47
C GLY A 236 -13.62 -4.43 -23.97
N ILE A 237 -13.58 -3.73 -22.84
CA ILE A 237 -12.32 -3.38 -22.20
C ILE A 237 -11.60 -4.66 -21.78
N TRP A 238 -10.30 -4.71 -22.06
CA TRP A 238 -9.44 -5.86 -21.83
C TRP A 238 -9.11 -5.97 -20.35
N PHE A 239 -9.88 -6.84 -19.70
CA PHE A 239 -9.69 -7.26 -18.33
C PHE A 239 -8.87 -8.56 -18.27
N VAL A 240 -7.98 -8.68 -17.29
CA VAL A 240 -7.18 -9.89 -17.02
C VAL A 240 -7.34 -10.39 -15.59
N ASP A 241 -7.65 -11.67 -15.41
CA ASP A 241 -7.90 -12.29 -14.10
C ASP A 241 -6.63 -12.42 -13.23
N ALA A 242 -5.45 -12.42 -13.86
CA ALA A 242 -4.15 -12.39 -13.19
C ALA A 242 -3.31 -11.26 -13.80
N PRO A 243 -3.02 -10.17 -13.06
CA PRO A 243 -2.08 -9.17 -13.55
C PRO A 243 -0.69 -9.79 -13.69
N ASP A 244 0.07 -9.38 -14.70
CA ASP A 244 1.49 -9.76 -14.81
C ASP A 244 2.19 -9.44 -13.48
N THR A 245 2.65 -10.48 -12.81
CA THR A 245 3.41 -10.39 -11.56
C THR A 245 4.66 -9.55 -11.81
N ILE A 246 4.78 -8.42 -11.11
CA ILE A 246 6.06 -7.78 -10.81
C ILE A 246 6.37 -8.07 -9.35
#